data_AF-A0A1F2QYN4-F1
#
_entry.id   AF-A0A1F2QYN4-F1
#
_cell.length_a   1.000
_cell.length_b   1.000
_cell.length_c   1.000
_cell.angle_alpha   90.00
_cell.angle_beta   90.00
_cell.angle_gamma   90.00
#
_symmetry.space_group_name_H-M   'P 1'
#
loop_
_entity.id
_entity.type
_entity.pdbx_description
1 polymer ?
#
loop_
_entity_poly.entity_id
_entity_poly.type
_entity_poly.pdbx_seq_one_letter_code
_entity_poly.pdbx_strand_id
1 'polypeptide(L)'
;MTIDKGAADGVGLDSPVISPTGIVGRVIAVGPRAARVQVLLDRDCGVGVLVERSRANGVVSGQATAERGTTDLVMNYVPEQADVAVGDVVITSGFDRIYPKGLVVGRVRSVGKGSGLFKDVRVEPSARFDRLEEVLVVRPSTAGVEMPEAVR
;
A
#
# COMPACT_ATOMS: atom_id res chain seq x y z
N MET A 1 9.62 -6.95 -8.99
CA MET A 1 8.82 -7.84 -9.86
C MET A 1 8.70 -7.19 -11.24
N THR A 2 8.57 -7.96 -12.32
CA THR A 2 8.36 -7.44 -13.68
C THR A 2 7.03 -7.97 -14.21
N ILE A 3 6.25 -7.13 -14.88
CA ILE A 3 4.99 -7.50 -15.54
C ILE A 3 5.12 -7.36 -17.06
N ASP A 4 4.33 -8.12 -17.81
CA ASP A 4 4.34 -8.24 -19.28
C ASP A 4 3.48 -7.17 -19.99
N LYS A 5 3.13 -6.10 -19.27
CA LYS A 5 2.42 -4.93 -19.77
C LYS A 5 3.25 -3.68 -19.57
N GLY A 6 3.26 -2.81 -20.57
CA GLY A 6 4.06 -1.59 -20.59
C GLY A 6 3.26 -0.36 -21.04
N ALA A 7 3.98 0.67 -21.48
CA ALA A 7 3.37 1.91 -21.94
C ALA A 7 2.36 1.70 -23.09
N ALA A 8 2.60 0.72 -23.98
CA ALA A 8 1.69 0.38 -25.07
C ALA A 8 0.32 -0.16 -24.59
N ASP A 9 0.26 -0.67 -23.36
CA ASP A 9 -0.96 -1.19 -22.71
C ASP A 9 -1.63 -0.15 -21.80
N GLY A 10 -1.07 1.07 -21.74
CA GLY A 10 -1.54 2.16 -20.89
C GLY A 10 -1.03 2.10 -19.44
N VAL A 11 0.06 1.35 -19.18
CA VAL A 11 0.72 1.36 -17.86
C VAL A 11 1.52 2.66 -17.70
N GLY A 12 1.27 3.38 -16.60
CA GLY A 12 2.01 4.59 -16.23
C GLY A 12 2.90 4.39 -15.00
N LEU A 13 3.85 5.31 -14.80
CA LEU A 13 4.56 5.43 -13.52
C LEU A 13 3.57 5.66 -12.38
N ASP A 14 3.89 5.13 -11.20
CA ASP A 14 3.06 5.17 -10.00
C ASP A 14 1.68 4.52 -10.16
N SER A 15 1.44 3.74 -11.21
CA SER A 15 0.20 2.95 -11.30
C SER A 15 0.17 1.91 -10.17
N PRO A 16 -0.91 1.83 -9.37
CA PRO A 16 -1.09 0.76 -8.41
C PRO A 16 -1.17 -0.59 -9.09
N VAL A 17 -0.54 -1.59 -8.49
CA VAL A 17 -0.63 -2.98 -8.91
C VAL A 17 -1.32 -3.77 -7.80
N ILE A 18 -2.40 -4.45 -8.17
CA ILE A 18 -3.26 -5.18 -7.24
C ILE A 18 -3.47 -6.61 -7.71
N SER A 19 -3.87 -7.46 -6.77
CA SER A 19 -4.37 -8.81 -7.01
C SER A 19 -5.79 -8.91 -6.45
N PRO A 20 -6.54 -9.99 -6.75
CA PRO A 20 -7.86 -10.20 -6.15
C PRO A 20 -7.85 -10.21 -4.61
N THR A 21 -6.72 -10.54 -3.98
CA THR A 21 -6.62 -10.61 -2.52
C THR A 21 -6.01 -9.37 -1.88
N GLY A 22 -5.44 -8.43 -2.63
CA GLY A 22 -4.91 -7.18 -2.05
C GLY A 22 -3.85 -6.47 -2.88
N ILE A 23 -3.29 -5.40 -2.30
CA ILE A 23 -2.24 -4.58 -2.91
C ILE A 23 -0.94 -5.38 -3.10
N VAL A 24 -0.41 -5.38 -4.32
CA VAL A 24 0.88 -5.98 -4.66
C VAL A 24 2.00 -4.95 -4.60
N GLY A 25 1.74 -3.71 -5.05
CA GLY A 25 2.71 -2.62 -5.00
C GLY A 25 2.42 -1.52 -6.03
N ARG A 26 3.47 -0.90 -6.56
CA ARG A 26 3.37 0.16 -7.59
C ARG A 26 4.40 0.04 -8.70
N VAL A 27 4.06 0.56 -9.87
CA VAL A 27 4.97 0.63 -11.01
C VAL A 27 6.02 1.73 -10.79
N ILE A 28 7.30 1.37 -10.90
CA ILE A 28 8.44 2.30 -10.71
C ILE A 28 9.36 2.43 -11.93
N ALA A 29 9.12 1.64 -12.97
CA ALA A 29 9.74 1.84 -14.29
C ALA A 29 8.83 1.25 -15.37
N VAL A 30 8.74 1.90 -16.52
CA VAL A 30 7.89 1.48 -17.64
C VAL A 30 8.72 1.44 -18.91
N GLY A 31 8.73 0.29 -19.57
CA GLY A 31 9.19 0.13 -20.95
C GLY A 31 8.00 -0.01 -21.91
N PRO A 32 8.25 -0.17 -23.22
CA PRO A 32 7.17 -0.23 -24.21
C PRO A 32 6.18 -1.37 -24.00
N ARG A 33 6.66 -2.56 -23.58
CA ARG A 33 5.87 -3.80 -23.45
C ARG A 33 6.05 -4.52 -22.11
N ALA A 34 6.72 -3.89 -21.17
CA ALA A 34 6.94 -4.45 -19.84
C ALA A 34 7.12 -3.31 -18.83
N ALA A 35 6.87 -3.59 -17.56
CA ALA A 35 7.05 -2.63 -16.49
C ALA A 35 7.61 -3.30 -15.23
N ARG A 36 8.34 -2.52 -14.42
CA ARG A 36 8.91 -2.97 -13.16
C ARG A 36 8.05 -2.47 -12.00
N VAL A 37 7.67 -3.39 -11.14
CA VAL A 37 6.85 -3.17 -9.96
C VAL A 37 7.71 -3.26 -8.71
N GLN A 38 7.65 -2.22 -7.89
CA GLN A 38 8.10 -2.25 -6.51
C GLN A 38 7.01 -2.90 -5.68
N VAL A 39 7.33 -4.02 -5.04
CA VAL A 39 6.35 -4.78 -4.26
C VAL A 39 6.16 -4.15 -2.88
N LEU A 40 4.98 -4.31 -2.29
CA LEU A 40 4.64 -3.77 -0.97
C LEU A 40 5.55 -4.29 0.15
N LEU A 41 6.12 -5.49 -0.02
CA LEU A 41 7.10 -6.07 0.91
C LEU A 41 8.45 -5.36 0.88
N ASP A 42 8.69 -4.44 -0.06
CA ASP A 42 9.86 -3.58 -0.08
C ASP A 42 9.69 -2.45 0.96
N ARG A 43 10.75 -2.16 1.72
CA ARG A 43 10.79 -1.07 2.70
C ARG A 43 10.56 0.31 2.06
N ASP A 44 10.91 0.45 0.79
CA ASP A 44 10.82 1.70 0.04
C ASP A 44 9.45 1.83 -0.68
N CYS A 45 8.58 0.81 -0.57
CA CYS A 45 7.21 0.85 -1.06
C CYS A 45 6.24 1.26 0.06
N GLY A 46 6.07 2.57 0.25
CA GLY A 46 5.07 3.13 1.16
C GLY A 46 3.67 3.19 0.56
N VAL A 47 2.65 2.89 1.36
CA VAL A 47 1.23 3.05 1.01
C VAL A 47 0.51 3.80 2.12
N GLY A 48 -0.17 4.89 1.77
CA GLY A 48 -1.02 5.62 2.71
C GLY A 48 -2.23 4.78 3.09
N VAL A 49 -2.42 4.54 4.38
CA VAL A 49 -3.48 3.66 4.88
C VAL A 49 -4.22 4.23 6.06
N LEU A 50 -5.35 3.60 6.35
CA LEU A 50 -6.09 3.77 7.58
C LEU A 50 -6.68 2.44 8.04
N VAL A 51 -6.89 2.33 9.35
CA VAL A 51 -7.72 1.28 9.93
C VAL A 51 -9.17 1.55 9.57
N GLU A 52 -9.85 0.59 8.95
CA GLU A 52 -11.21 0.74 8.44
C GLU A 52 -12.19 1.18 9.54
N ARG A 53 -12.13 0.51 10.70
CA ARG A 53 -13.00 0.70 11.86
C ARG A 53 -12.79 2.05 12.56
N SER A 54 -11.57 2.32 13.00
CA SER A 54 -11.26 3.48 13.85
C SER A 54 -10.81 4.71 13.09
N ARG A 55 -10.51 4.56 11.79
CA ARG A 55 -9.94 5.61 10.93
C ARG A 55 -8.56 6.09 11.37
N ALA A 56 -7.85 5.34 12.22
CA ALA A 56 -6.46 5.61 12.56
C ALA A 56 -5.60 5.57 11.29
N ASN A 57 -4.88 6.66 10.99
CA ASN A 57 -4.08 6.78 9.79
C ASN A 57 -2.63 6.33 10.02
N GLY A 58 -1.95 5.94 8.94
CA GLY A 58 -0.54 5.60 8.95
C GLY A 58 0.00 5.35 7.54
N VAL A 59 1.24 4.89 7.47
CA VAL A 59 1.87 4.45 6.23
C VAL A 59 2.36 3.02 6.41
N VAL A 60 1.90 2.11 5.57
CA VAL A 60 2.43 0.74 5.55
C VAL A 60 3.56 0.60 4.56
N SER A 61 4.57 -0.17 4.96
CA SER A 61 5.69 -0.58 4.11
C SER A 61 6.19 -1.96 4.54
N GLY A 62 6.97 -2.59 3.68
CA GLY A 62 7.74 -3.78 4.07
C GLY A 62 8.85 -3.47 5.08
N GLN A 63 9.58 -4.51 5.46
CA GLN A 63 10.72 -4.42 6.38
C GLN A 63 12.02 -4.81 5.68
N ALA A 64 13.12 -4.15 6.06
CA ALA A 64 14.46 -4.48 5.58
C ALA A 64 14.93 -5.86 6.09
N THR A 65 14.51 -6.22 7.30
CA THR A 65 14.87 -7.45 8.00
C THR A 65 13.61 -8.26 8.23
N ALA A 66 13.09 -8.88 7.18
CA ALA A 66 12.25 -10.05 7.38
C ALA A 66 13.11 -11.08 8.11
N GLU A 67 12.84 -11.35 9.39
CA GLU A 67 13.26 -12.62 9.98
C GLU A 67 12.83 -13.72 9.00
N ARG A 68 13.72 -14.65 8.65
CA ARG A 68 13.48 -15.65 7.60
C ARG A 68 12.08 -16.25 7.76
N GLY A 69 11.17 -15.90 6.86
CA GLY A 69 9.79 -16.40 6.84
C GLY A 69 8.69 -15.40 7.26
N THR A 70 9.02 -14.21 7.75
CA THR A 70 8.01 -13.21 8.14
C THR A 70 7.77 -12.22 7.00
N THR A 71 6.55 -12.20 6.46
CA THR A 71 6.11 -11.29 5.37
C THR A 71 5.27 -10.11 5.89
N ASP A 72 5.38 -9.81 7.18
CA ASP A 72 4.60 -8.74 7.81
C ASP A 72 5.02 -7.37 7.30
N LEU A 73 4.02 -6.51 7.14
CA LEU A 73 4.19 -5.08 6.91
C LEU A 73 4.23 -4.34 8.26
N VAL A 74 4.83 -3.15 8.25
CA VAL A 74 4.78 -2.22 9.39
C VAL A 74 3.88 -1.07 9.04
N MET A 75 2.90 -0.77 9.91
CA MET A 75 2.13 0.47 9.83
C MET A 75 2.80 1.53 10.70
N ASN A 76 3.52 2.44 10.05
CA ASN A 76 4.26 3.53 10.65
C ASN A 76 3.37 4.74 10.95
N TYR A 77 3.86 5.61 11.84
CA TYR A 77 3.25 6.90 12.20
C TYR A 77 1.88 6.78 12.87
N VAL A 78 1.60 5.66 13.52
CA VAL A 78 0.37 5.45 14.29
C VAL A 78 0.55 6.05 15.69
N PRO A 79 -0.20 7.12 16.06
CA PRO A 79 -0.07 7.73 17.38
C PRO A 79 -0.36 6.74 18.52
N GLU A 80 0.29 6.89 19.67
CA GLU A 80 0.10 6.01 20.83
C GLU A 80 -1.37 5.95 21.30
N GLN A 81 -2.09 7.08 21.22
CA GLN A 81 -3.51 7.19 21.57
C GLN A 81 -4.48 6.68 20.50
N ALA A 82 -4.00 6.28 19.32
CA ALA A 82 -4.87 5.81 18.25
C ALA A 82 -5.54 4.48 18.64
N ASP A 83 -6.82 4.33 18.28
CA ASP A 83 -7.54 3.08 18.47
C ASP A 83 -7.17 2.11 17.34
N VAL A 84 -6.31 1.13 17.63
CA VAL A 84 -5.89 0.07 16.71
C VAL A 84 -5.85 -1.25 17.48
N ALA A 85 -6.54 -2.26 16.98
CA ALA A 85 -6.65 -3.58 17.60
C ALA A 85 -6.21 -4.70 16.64
N VAL A 86 -5.73 -5.80 17.20
CA VAL A 86 -5.45 -7.03 16.44
C VAL A 86 -6.72 -7.49 15.73
N GLY A 87 -6.59 -7.86 14.46
CA GLY A 87 -7.71 -8.27 13.61
C GLY A 87 -8.37 -7.12 12.82
N ASP A 88 -8.03 -5.86 13.11
CA ASP A 88 -8.53 -4.71 12.36
C ASP A 88 -8.11 -4.78 10.88
N VAL A 89 -9.02 -4.39 9.98
CA VAL A 89 -8.74 -4.31 8.54
C VAL A 89 -8.03 -3.00 8.23
N VAL A 90 -6.95 -3.08 7.46
CA VAL A 90 -6.16 -1.93 6.99
C VAL A 90 -6.45 -1.72 5.50
N ILE A 91 -6.90 -0.52 5.15
CA ILE A 91 -7.26 -0.14 3.78
C ILE A 91 -6.50 1.10 3.34
N THR A 92 -6.34 1.28 2.03
CA THR A 92 -5.73 2.48 1.45
C THR A 92 -6.54 3.74 1.78
N SER A 93 -5.85 4.82 2.15
CA SER A 93 -6.48 6.09 2.55
C SER A 93 -6.87 6.96 1.35
N GLY A 94 -6.14 6.83 0.24
CA GLY A 94 -6.26 7.69 -0.93
C GLY A 94 -5.47 9.00 -0.85
N PHE A 95 -4.75 9.27 0.24
CA PHE A 95 -4.05 10.55 0.43
C PHE A 95 -2.77 10.68 -0.41
N ASP A 96 -2.13 9.57 -0.77
CA ASP A 96 -0.93 9.57 -1.62
C ASP A 96 -1.24 9.85 -3.10
N ARG A 97 -2.53 9.85 -3.51
CA ARG A 97 -2.99 9.97 -4.91
C ARG A 97 -2.44 8.91 -5.85
N ILE A 98 -1.79 7.88 -5.30
CA ILE A 98 -1.30 6.71 -6.02
C ILE A 98 -2.40 5.66 -5.93
N TYR A 99 -2.76 5.25 -4.70
CA TYR A 99 -3.73 4.21 -4.48
C TYR A 99 -5.13 4.80 -4.31
N PRO A 100 -6.15 4.34 -5.07
CA PRO A 100 -7.54 4.67 -4.76
C PRO A 100 -7.87 4.30 -3.32
N LYS A 101 -8.73 5.09 -2.68
CA LYS A 101 -9.19 4.83 -1.31
C LYS A 101 -9.99 3.53 -1.24
N GLY A 102 -9.79 2.76 -0.17
CA GLY A 102 -10.64 1.62 0.17
C GLY A 102 -10.15 0.25 -0.31
N LEU A 103 -8.95 0.16 -0.89
CA LEU A 103 -8.35 -1.12 -1.27
C LEU A 103 -7.78 -1.80 -0.04
N VAL A 104 -8.07 -3.09 0.13
CA VAL A 104 -7.56 -3.89 1.25
C VAL A 104 -6.06 -4.09 1.11
N VAL A 105 -5.34 -3.71 2.16
CA VAL A 105 -3.90 -3.94 2.27
C VAL A 105 -3.60 -5.17 3.10
N GLY A 106 -4.29 -5.32 4.23
CA GLY A 106 -3.93 -6.31 5.22
C GLY A 106 -4.83 -6.29 6.44
N ARG A 107 -4.44 -7.10 7.43
CA ARG A 107 -5.11 -7.17 8.72
C ARG A 107 -4.07 -7.02 9.84
N VAL A 108 -4.39 -6.26 10.88
CA VAL A 108 -3.46 -6.02 12.00
C VAL A 108 -3.16 -7.35 12.69
N ARG A 109 -1.89 -7.74 12.70
CA ARG A 109 -1.38 -8.97 13.31
C ARG A 109 -0.94 -8.74 14.75
N SER A 110 -0.31 -7.61 15.03
CA SER A 110 0.10 -7.25 16.39
C SER A 110 0.12 -5.73 16.58
N VAL A 111 -0.10 -5.33 17.84
CA VAL A 111 -0.02 -3.93 18.29
C VAL A 111 0.83 -3.92 19.54
N GLY A 112 1.96 -3.22 19.47
CA GLY A 112 2.92 -3.06 20.56
C GLY A 112 3.23 -1.59 20.83
N LYS A 113 4.02 -1.35 21.87
CA LYS A 113 4.63 -0.05 22.12
C LYS A 113 5.81 0.13 21.16
N GLY A 114 5.74 1.17 20.33
CA GLY A 114 6.84 1.52 19.44
C GLY A 114 7.83 2.45 20.13
N SER A 115 8.59 3.20 19.31
CA SER A 115 9.51 4.21 19.80
C SER A 115 8.78 5.54 20.06
N GLY A 116 8.91 6.08 21.27
CA GLY A 116 8.42 7.42 21.59
C GLY A 116 6.89 7.53 21.51
N LEU A 117 6.40 8.39 20.61
CA LEU A 117 4.99 8.77 20.50
C LEU A 117 4.16 7.85 19.58
N PHE A 118 4.75 6.77 19.07
CA PHE A 118 4.12 5.90 18.06
C PHE A 118 4.00 4.45 18.53
N LYS A 119 2.97 3.76 18.05
CA LYS A 119 2.81 2.30 18.21
C LYS A 119 3.71 1.54 17.25
N ASP A 120 4.13 0.33 17.62
CA ASP A 120 4.63 -0.68 16.67
C ASP A 120 3.44 -1.52 16.23
N VAL A 121 3.02 -1.36 14.97
CA VAL A 121 1.84 -2.06 14.43
C VAL A 121 2.30 -2.93 13.27
N ARG A 122 2.09 -4.24 13.39
CA ARG A 122 2.36 -5.21 12.32
C ARG A 122 1.08 -5.58 11.61
N VAL A 123 1.16 -5.66 10.29
CA VAL A 123 0.02 -5.95 9.42
C VAL A 123 0.38 -7.13 8.54
N GLU A 124 -0.45 -8.18 8.60
CA GLU A 124 -0.35 -9.30 7.68
C GLU A 124 -0.90 -8.85 6.30
N PRO A 125 -0.12 -8.92 5.22
CA PRO A 125 -0.58 -8.52 3.90
C PRO A 125 -1.68 -9.47 3.41
N SER A 126 -2.73 -8.92 2.79
CA SER A 126 -3.79 -9.74 2.18
C SER A 126 -3.38 -10.30 0.82
N ALA A 127 -2.44 -9.64 0.13
CA ALA A 127 -1.86 -10.14 -1.12
C ALA A 127 -1.00 -11.39 -0.86
N ARG A 128 -1.20 -12.45 -1.67
CA ARG A 128 -0.45 -13.72 -1.59
C ARG A 128 0.72 -13.71 -2.56
N PHE A 129 1.84 -13.14 -2.13
CA PHE A 129 3.05 -12.95 -2.97
C PHE A 129 3.69 -14.27 -3.47
N ASP A 130 3.42 -15.39 -2.80
CA ASP A 130 3.87 -16.74 -3.16
C ASP A 130 3.06 -17.37 -4.31
N ARG A 131 1.91 -16.80 -4.67
CA ARG A 131 0.96 -17.35 -5.66
C ARG A 131 0.50 -16.30 -6.70
N LEU A 132 1.30 -15.28 -6.95
CA LEU A 132 0.98 -14.27 -7.97
C LEU A 132 1.25 -14.83 -9.37
N GLU A 133 0.18 -15.17 -10.09
CA GLU A 133 0.22 -15.52 -11.52
C GLU A 133 -0.19 -14.33 -12.39
N GLU A 134 -1.26 -13.63 -11.99
CA GLU A 134 -1.80 -12.47 -12.68
C GLU A 134 -1.99 -11.29 -11.72
N VAL A 135 -1.86 -10.08 -12.26
CA VAL A 135 -2.07 -8.84 -11.52
C VAL A 135 -2.85 -7.84 -12.37
N LEU A 136 -3.56 -6.93 -11.71
CA LEU A 136 -4.27 -5.83 -12.34
C LEU A 136 -3.50 -4.53 -12.09
N VAL A 137 -3.31 -3.75 -13.15
CA VAL A 137 -2.76 -2.40 -13.05
C VAL A 137 -3.92 -1.42 -13.02
N VAL A 138 -4.06 -0.69 -11.92
CA VAL A 138 -5.06 0.37 -11.79
C VAL A 138 -4.56 1.58 -12.55
N ARG A 139 -5.32 2.01 -13.56
CA ARG A 139 -4.98 3.22 -14.29
C ARG A 139 -5.19 4.45 -13.41
N PRO A 140 -4.28 5.43 -13.43
CA PRO A 140 -4.53 6.69 -12.75
C PRO A 140 -5.83 7.30 -13.29
N SER A 141 -6.71 7.70 -12.37
CA SER A 141 -7.96 8.38 -12.71
C SER A 141 -7.64 9.73 -13.34
N THR A 142 -8.06 9.94 -14.59
CA THR A 142 -7.99 11.24 -15.29
C THR A 142 -8.94 12.29 -14.73
N ALA A 143 -9.71 11.98 -13.68
CA ALA A 143 -10.48 12.98 -12.97
C ALA A 143 -9.52 13.92 -12.25
N GLY A 144 -9.11 14.98 -12.94
CA GLY A 144 -8.53 16.15 -12.32
C GLY A 144 -9.48 16.59 -11.22
N VAL A 145 -9.05 16.51 -9.97
CA VAL A 145 -9.65 17.30 -8.92
C VAL A 145 -9.27 18.73 -9.26
N GLU A 146 -10.18 19.45 -9.93
CA GLU A 146 -10.13 20.91 -9.96
C GLU A 146 -9.99 21.37 -8.52
N MET A 147 -8.83 21.94 -8.19
CA MET A 147 -8.68 22.64 -6.93
C MET A 147 -9.66 23.82 -7.03
N PRO A 148 -10.64 23.99 -6.12
CA PRO A 148 -11.39 25.21 -6.07
C PRO A 148 -10.38 26.35 -5.95
N GLU A 149 -10.48 27.29 -6.90
CA GLU A 149 -9.58 28.42 -7.03
C GLU A 149 -9.44 29.09 -5.66
N ALA A 150 -8.21 29.30 -5.20
CA ALA A 150 -7.97 29.96 -3.92
C ALA A 150 -8.62 31.35 -3.99
N VAL A 151 -9.69 31.54 -3.22
CA VAL A 151 -10.34 32.84 -3.03
C VAL A 151 -9.27 33.78 -2.47
N ARG A 152 -8.86 34.75 -3.29
CA ARG A 152 -7.95 35.84 -2.91
C ARG A 152 -8.61 36.81 -1.95
#